data_AF-A0A9Q3FK86-F1
#
_entry.id   AF-A0A9Q3FK86-F1
#
_cell.length_a   1.000
_cell.length_b   1.000
_cell.length_c   1.000
_cell.angle_alpha   90.00
_cell.angle_beta   90.00
_cell.angle_gamma   90.00
#
_symmetry.space_group_name_H-M   'P 1'
#
loop_
_entity.id
_entity.type
_entity.pdbx_description
1 polymer ?
#
loop_
_entity_poly.entity_id
_entity_poly.type
_entity_poly.pdbx_seq_one_letter_code
_entity_poly.pdbx_strand_id
1 'polypeptide(L)' 'MKLYLDVERPYPPMLRRPPYLENLETRKEIEKHINELLDMDVIRNIGHNEIVEITTPVLITWHDGKSRLC' A
#
# COMPACT_ATOMS: atom_id res chain seq x y z
N MET A 1 25.52 -10.80 7.87
CA MET A 1 24.25 -11.31 7.32
C MET A 1 24.29 -11.09 5.82
N LYS A 2 24.27 -12.16 5.00
CA LYS A 2 24.16 -12.02 3.54
C LYS A 2 22.68 -11.89 3.20
N LEU A 3 22.27 -10.75 2.62
CA LEU A 3 20.96 -10.61 2.00
C LEU A 3 21.05 -11.18 0.57
N TYR A 4 20.20 -12.16 0.27
CA TYR A 4 19.94 -12.58 -1.10
C TYR A 4 18.65 -11.91 -1.57
N LEU A 5 18.63 -11.48 -2.83
CA LEU A 5 17.44 -10.88 -3.42
C LEU A 5 16.58 -12.02 -3.96
N ASP A 6 15.79 -12.63 -3.07
CA ASP A 6 14.91 -13.75 -3.44
C ASP A 6 13.64 -13.20 -4.07
N VAL A 7 13.42 -13.55 -5.34
CA VAL A 7 12.21 -13.20 -6.11
C VAL A 7 11.15 -14.30 -6.07
N GLU A 8 11.45 -15.41 -5.40
CA GLU A 8 10.57 -16.59 -5.30
C GLU A 8 9.94 -16.69 -3.91
N ARG A 9 8.72 -17.23 -3.87
CA ARG A 9 8.01 -17.52 -2.63
C ARG A 9 8.66 -18.71 -1.90
N PRO A 10 8.58 -18.80 -0.56
CA PRO A 10 7.88 -17.87 0.33
C PRO A 10 8.70 -16.61 0.62
N TYR A 11 8.02 -15.46 0.60
CA TYR A 11 8.67 -14.17 0.87
C TYR A 11 9.02 -14.00 2.36
N PRO A 12 10.10 -13.28 2.69
CA PRO A 12 10.47 -13.02 4.08
C PRO A 12 9.33 -12.29 4.83
N PRO A 13 8.98 -12.71 6.07
CA PRO A 13 7.94 -12.04 6.87
C PRO A 13 8.17 -10.54 7.08
N MET A 14 9.42 -10.08 7.01
CA MET A 14 9.79 -8.67 7.12
C MET A 14 9.28 -7.79 5.97
N LEU A 15 8.80 -8.39 4.87
CA LEU A 15 8.12 -7.69 3.78
C LEU A 15 6.62 -7.43 4.06
N ARG A 16 6.05 -7.97 5.14
CA ARG A 16 4.72 -7.58 5.63
C ARG A 16 4.84 -6.36 6.53
N ARG A 17 5.01 -5.19 5.91
CA ARG A 17 5.15 -3.93 6.64
C ARG A 17 3.78 -3.41 7.09
N PRO A 18 3.65 -2.93 8.35
CA PRO A 18 2.43 -2.25 8.79
C PRO A 18 2.28 -0.91 8.05
N PRO A 19 1.06 -0.36 7.97
CA PRO A 19 0.85 0.99 7.45
C PRO A 19 1.64 2.03 8.27
N TYR A 20 1.97 3.16 7.66
CA TYR A 20 2.50 4.30 8.40
C TYR A 20 1.42 4.86 9.35
N LEU A 21 1.84 5.59 10.38
CA LEU A 21 0.90 6.33 11.22
C LEU A 21 0.50 7.61 10.47
N GLU A 22 -0.79 7.79 10.24
CA GLU A 22 -1.31 8.99 9.59
C GLU A 22 -2.32 9.78 10.44
N ASN A 23 -2.46 11.07 10.12
CA ASN A 23 -3.51 11.92 10.67
C ASN A 23 -4.82 11.77 9.86
N LEU A 24 -5.91 12.34 10.36
CA LEU A 24 -7.24 12.22 9.75
C LEU A 24 -7.31 12.77 8.33
N GLU A 25 -6.62 13.87 8.03
CA GLU A 25 -6.65 14.49 6.69
C GLU A 25 -5.89 13.63 5.68
N THR A 26 -4.71 13.13 6.05
CA THR A 26 -3.96 12.19 5.23
C THR A 26 -4.77 10.92 4.96
N ARG A 27 -5.45 10.39 5.99
CA ARG A 27 -6.30 9.20 5.83
C ARG A 27 -7.42 9.41 4.81
N LYS A 28 -8.13 10.54 4.89
CA LYS A 28 -9.20 10.87 3.93
C LYS A 28 -8.68 10.95 2.50
N GLU A 29 -7.51 11.54 2.30
CA GLU A 29 -6.90 11.61 0.98
C GLU A 29 -6.47 10.24 0.46
N ILE A 30 -5.91 9.37 1.32
CA ILE A 30 -5.63 7.97 0.95
C ILE A 30 -6.92 7.27 0.53
N GLU A 31 -7.98 7.35 1.34
CA GLU A 31 -9.27 6.72 1.05
C GLU A 31 -9.86 7.21 -0.27
N LYS A 32 -9.77 8.51 -0.57
CA LYS A 32 -10.16 9.09 -1.86
C LYS A 32 -9.39 8.46 -3.02
N HIS A 33 -8.05 8.44 -2.97
CA HIS A 33 -7.22 7.86 -4.04
C HIS A 33 -7.50 6.37 -4.23
N ILE A 34 -7.67 5.61 -3.14
CA ILE A 34 -7.99 4.18 -3.20
C ILE A 34 -9.35 3.95 -3.88
N ASN A 35 -10.37 4.74 -3.55
CA ASN A 35 -11.69 4.63 -4.18
C ASN A 35 -11.62 4.96 -5.68
N GLU A 36 -10.91 6.02 -6.08
CA GLU A 36 -10.71 6.35 -7.50
C GLU A 36 -10.01 5.21 -8.25
N LEU A 37 -8.99 4.58 -7.66
CA LEU A 37 -8.28 3.44 -8.27
C LEU A 37 -9.13 2.17 -8.35
N LEU A 38 -10.02 1.93 -7.38
CA LEU A 38 -11.00 0.85 -7.41
C LEU A 38 -12.04 1.06 -8.51
N ASP A 39 -12.58 2.28 -8.63
CA ASP A 39 -13.57 2.65 -9.65
C ASP A 39 -12.99 2.54 -11.07
N MET A 40 -11.69 2.79 -11.22
CA MET A 40 -10.94 2.62 -12.48
C MET A 40 -10.48 1.18 -12.75
N ASP A 41 -10.76 0.23 -11.85
CA ASP A 41 -10.30 -1.17 -11.93
C ASP A 41 -8.76 -1.31 -12.04
N VAL A 42 -8.01 -0.36 -11.47
CA VAL A 42 -6.54 -0.38 -11.41
C VAL A 42 -6.04 -1.24 -10.25
N ILE A 43 -6.78 -1.20 -9.14
CA ILE A 43 -6.55 -2.05 -7.96
C ILE A 43 -7.85 -2.78 -7.61
N ARG A 44 -7.73 -3.81 -6.77
CA ARG A 44 -8.88 -4.57 -6.26
C ARG A 44 -8.75 -4.81 -4.77
N ASN A 45 -9.89 -5.06 -4.13
CA ASN A 45 -9.90 -5.62 -2.79
C ASN A 45 -9.35 -7.05 -2.78
N ILE A 46 -8.61 -7.38 -1.73
CA ILE A 46 -8.15 -8.74 -1.46
C ILE A 46 -9.25 -9.47 -0.69
N GLY A 47 -9.64 -10.66 -1.16
CA GLY A 47 -10.66 -11.48 -0.52
C GLY A 47 -10.20 -12.03 0.84
N HIS A 48 -11.16 -12.35 1.72
CA HIS A 48 -10.89 -12.81 3.09
C HIS A 48 -9.95 -14.03 3.19
N ASN A 49 -10.00 -14.93 2.20
CA ASN A 49 -9.21 -16.16 2.17
C ASN A 49 -7.93 -16.05 1.33
N GLU A 50 -7.62 -14.88 0.78
CA GLU A 50 -6.41 -14.69 -0.01
C GLU A 50 -5.20 -14.42 0.90
N ILE A 51 -4.12 -15.17 0.68
CA ILE A 51 -2.88 -15.00 1.44
C ILE A 51 -2.10 -13.80 0.91
N VAL A 52 -1.90 -12.80 1.76
CA VAL A 52 -1.02 -11.65 1.47
C VAL A 52 0.37 -11.91 2.04
N GLU A 53 1.35 -12.11 1.16
CA GLU A 53 2.73 -12.38 1.57
C GLU A 53 3.58 -11.11 1.73
N ILE A 54 3.23 -10.04 1.03
CA ILE A 54 3.96 -8.75 1.03
C ILE A 54 2.96 -7.62 1.22
N THR A 55 3.30 -6.63 2.04
CA THR A 55 2.57 -5.37 2.14
C THR A 55 3.57 -4.21 2.13
N THR A 56 3.25 -3.16 1.39
CA THR A 56 4.05 -1.94 1.34
C THR A 56 3.19 -0.80 1.85
N PRO A 57 3.64 -0.05 2.88
CA PRO A 57 2.89 1.09 3.37
C PRO A 57 2.90 2.19 2.31
N VAL A 58 1.77 2.87 2.16
CA VAL A 58 1.62 4.01 1.27
C VAL A 58 1.65 5.31 2.07
N LEU A 59 1.92 6.41 1.39
CA LEU A 59 1.86 7.75 1.96
C LEU A 59 1.27 8.75 0.96
N ILE A 60 0.88 9.92 1.46
CA ILE A 60 0.46 11.05 0.62
C ILE A 60 1.58 12.07 0.53
N THR A 61 1.90 12.48 -0.69
CA THR A 61 2.68 13.68 -0.96
C THR A 61 1.80 14.77 -1.54
N TRP A 62 2.18 16.03 -1.33
CA TRP A 62 1.43 17.20 -1.79
C TRP A 62 2.28 18.01 -2.76
N HIS A 63 1.66 18.42 -3.88
CA HIS A 63 2.28 19.30 -4.86
C HIS A 63 1.20 20.17 -5.52
N ASP A 64 1.39 21.50 -5.50
CA ASP A 64 0.45 22.49 -6.07
C ASP A 64 -1.01 22.29 -5.65
N GLY A 65 -1.24 22.01 -4.37
CA GLY A 65 -2.59 21.78 -3.82
C GLY A 65 -3.24 20.45 -4.24
N LYS A 66 -2.49 19.57 -4.90
CA LYS A 66 -2.94 18.21 -5.27
C LYS A 66 -2.17 17.17 -4.45
N SER A 67 -2.89 16.18 -3.97
CA SER A 67 -2.33 15.02 -3.29
C SER A 67 -1.94 13.94 -4.30
N ARG A 68 -0.91 13.15 -3.98
CA ARG A 68 -0.52 11.95 -4.72
C ARG A 68 -0.31 10.80 -3.73
N LEU A 69 -0.89 9.66 -4.03
CA LEU A 69 -0.59 8.39 -3.36
C LEU A 69 0.78 7.88 -3.83
N CYS A 70 1.66 7.56 -2.90
CA CYS A 70 3.01 7.06 -3.15
C CYS A 70 3.28 5.77 -2.38
#